data_AF-A0A5X6ESX3-F1
#
_entry.id   AF-A0A5X6ESX3-F1
#
_cell.length_a   1.000
_cell.length_b   1.000
_cell.length_c   1.000
_cell.angle_alpha   90.00
_cell.angle_beta   90.00
_cell.angle_gamma   90.00
#
_symmetry.space_group_name_H-M   'P 1'
#
loop_
_entity.id
_entity.type
_entity.pdbx_description
1 polymer ?
#
loop_
_entity_poly.entity_id
_entity_poly.type
_entity_poly.pdbx_seq_one_letter_code
_entity_poly.pdbx_strand_id
1 'polypeptide(L)'
;MQKYTPDEIARFVAGRLLDNTGTTGLPWQEHPAAVPEHALTGQSFTGINVLLLWQAAKRYSLNSNRWLTGDDLRQAGGTVIPGQKPVTLVRYRPALSLMKVINLAQCEGLPDALQPGWPLPPQPAANRGVISSLVTASGIPVVFREGTRPVYRPLHDRIELP
;
A
#
# COMPACT_ATOMS: atom_id res chain seq x y z
N MET A 1 18.95 -15.16 -13.39
CA MET A 1 18.00 -14.63 -12.39
C MET A 1 18.67 -14.73 -11.03
N GLN A 2 18.98 -13.60 -10.37
CA GLN A 2 19.68 -13.63 -9.08
C GLN A 2 18.74 -14.30 -8.05
N LYS A 3 19.17 -15.43 -7.49
CA LYS A 3 18.41 -16.15 -6.48
C LYS A 3 18.65 -15.45 -5.15
N TYR A 4 17.62 -14.85 -4.60
CA TYR A 4 17.64 -14.33 -3.23
C TYR A 4 17.10 -15.40 -2.28
N THR A 5 17.75 -15.57 -1.15
CA THR A 5 17.24 -16.40 -0.07
C THR A 5 16.07 -15.69 0.65
N PRO A 6 15.16 -16.42 1.30
CA PRO A 6 14.12 -15.82 2.12
C PRO A 6 14.68 -14.86 3.19
N ASP A 7 15.80 -15.21 3.81
CA ASP A 7 16.46 -14.39 4.83
C ASP A 7 17.02 -13.08 4.28
N GLU A 8 17.57 -13.08 3.06
CA GLU A 8 18.01 -11.87 2.39
C GLU A 8 16.84 -10.93 2.11
N ILE A 9 15.70 -11.49 1.67
CA ILE A 9 14.48 -10.70 1.41
C ILE A 9 13.90 -10.17 2.71
N ALA A 10 13.86 -10.99 3.77
CA ALA A 10 13.39 -10.55 5.09
C ALA A 10 14.27 -9.41 5.63
N ARG A 11 15.60 -9.52 5.52
CA ARG A 11 16.54 -8.47 5.92
C ARG A 11 16.39 -7.20 5.09
N PHE A 12 16.18 -7.34 3.77
CA PHE A 12 15.88 -6.22 2.88
C PHE A 12 14.60 -5.48 3.32
N VAL A 13 13.52 -6.22 3.58
CA VAL A 13 12.24 -5.66 4.03
C VAL A 13 12.39 -4.96 5.37
N ALA A 14 13.01 -5.63 6.36
CA ALA A 14 13.21 -5.08 7.68
C ALA A 14 14.07 -3.81 7.65
N GLY A 15 15.19 -3.84 6.93
CA GLY A 15 16.05 -2.66 6.74
C GLY A 15 15.26 -1.50 6.13
N ARG A 16 14.51 -1.75 5.06
CA ARG A 16 13.68 -0.72 4.43
C ARG A 16 12.69 -0.12 5.42
N LEU A 17 11.92 -0.92 6.14
CA LEU A 17 10.90 -0.41 7.05
C LEU A 17 11.49 0.33 8.27
N LEU A 18 12.63 -0.15 8.80
CA LEU A 18 13.25 0.41 10.00
C LEU A 18 14.10 1.65 9.73
N ASP A 19 14.73 1.77 8.56
CA ASP A 19 15.56 2.94 8.18
C ASP A 19 14.77 4.28 8.16
N ASN A 20 13.45 4.25 8.34
CA ASN A 20 12.58 5.41 8.31
C ASN A 20 12.01 5.85 9.67
N THR A 21 12.33 5.16 10.76
CA THR A 21 11.77 5.46 12.09
C THR A 21 12.31 6.74 12.73
N GLY A 22 13.35 7.36 12.15
CA GLY A 22 14.03 8.50 12.77
C GLY A 22 13.40 9.89 12.54
N THR A 23 12.64 10.12 11.45
CA THR A 23 12.29 11.50 11.05
C THR A 23 10.91 11.71 10.43
N THR A 24 10.21 10.68 9.95
CA THR A 24 8.96 10.88 9.20
C THR A 24 7.74 10.11 9.72
N GLY A 25 7.81 9.44 10.87
CA GLY A 25 6.71 8.61 11.37
C GLY A 25 6.41 7.39 10.50
N LEU A 26 5.58 6.48 10.98
CA LEU A 26 5.28 5.23 10.26
C LEU A 26 4.37 5.49 9.04
N PRO A 27 4.52 4.75 7.93
CA PRO A 27 3.73 5.01 6.72
C PRO A 27 2.21 4.81 6.90
N TRP A 28 1.78 4.13 7.98
CA TRP A 28 0.39 3.91 8.34
C TRP A 28 -0.14 4.81 9.47
N GLN A 29 0.66 5.77 9.96
CA GLN A 29 0.23 6.69 11.03
C GLN A 29 -0.50 7.93 10.52
N GLU A 30 -0.26 8.35 9.28
CA GLU A 30 -1.04 9.40 8.64
C GLU A 30 -2.21 8.77 7.88
N HIS A 31 -3.40 9.38 7.98
CA HIS A 31 -4.63 8.91 7.34
C HIS A 31 -4.40 8.56 5.86
N PRO A 32 -5.02 7.47 5.37
CA PRO A 32 -4.29 6.51 4.56
C PRO A 32 -4.01 7.05 3.18
N ALA A 33 -2.74 6.97 2.80
CA ALA A 33 -2.38 6.83 1.41
C ALA A 33 -3.25 5.72 0.80
N ALA A 34 -3.91 6.01 -0.31
CA ALA A 34 -4.72 5.02 -1.00
C ALA A 34 -3.91 3.74 -1.23
N VAL A 35 -4.60 2.59 -1.28
CA VAL A 35 -3.92 1.32 -1.55
C VAL A 35 -3.19 1.46 -2.89
N PRO A 36 -1.88 1.16 -2.95
CA PRO A 36 -1.14 1.25 -4.18
C PRO A 36 -1.72 0.29 -5.22
N GLU A 37 -1.77 0.72 -6.47
CA GLU A 37 -2.35 -0.05 -7.58
C GLU A 37 -1.39 -0.12 -8.76
N HIS A 38 -1.45 -1.24 -9.47
CA HIS A 38 -0.81 -1.38 -10.76
C HIS A 38 -1.55 -0.51 -11.78
N ALA A 39 -0.85 0.45 -12.39
CA ALA A 39 -1.48 1.53 -13.14
C ALA A 39 -2.27 1.06 -14.37
N LEU A 40 -1.82 -0.02 -15.03
CA LEU A 40 -2.50 -0.57 -16.21
C LEU A 40 -3.69 -1.49 -15.89
N THR A 41 -3.62 -2.27 -14.82
CA THR A 41 -4.61 -3.33 -14.53
C THR A 41 -5.60 -2.93 -13.45
N GLY A 42 -5.30 -1.87 -12.68
CA GLY A 42 -6.06 -1.47 -11.49
C GLY A 42 -5.95 -2.45 -10.33
N GLN A 43 -5.12 -3.50 -10.44
CA GLN A 43 -4.95 -4.46 -9.36
C GLN A 43 -4.19 -3.82 -8.19
N SER A 44 -4.78 -3.88 -7.00
CA SER A 44 -4.12 -3.44 -5.78
C SER A 44 -2.91 -4.32 -5.45
N PHE A 45 -1.82 -3.68 -5.03
CA PHE A 45 -0.72 -4.40 -4.39
C PHE A 45 -1.16 -4.93 -3.02
N THR A 46 -0.54 -6.02 -2.57
CA THR A 46 -0.92 -6.71 -1.34
C THR A 46 0.26 -6.93 -0.41
N GLY A 47 -0.05 -7.20 0.87
CA GLY A 47 0.93 -7.56 1.89
C GLY A 47 2.02 -6.51 2.07
N ILE A 48 3.28 -6.98 2.12
CA ILE A 48 4.44 -6.13 2.41
C ILE A 48 4.67 -5.02 1.37
N ASN A 49 4.24 -5.25 0.12
CA ASN A 49 4.42 -4.27 -0.95
C ASN A 49 3.61 -3.00 -0.71
N VAL A 50 2.47 -3.08 -0.04
CA VAL A 50 1.69 -1.89 0.36
C VAL A 50 2.54 -0.98 1.24
N LEU A 51 3.20 -1.55 2.24
CA LEU A 51 4.03 -0.79 3.19
C LEU A 51 5.26 -0.19 2.51
N LEU A 52 5.94 -0.95 1.64
CA LEU A 52 7.10 -0.48 0.89
C LEU A 52 6.74 0.68 -0.06
N LEU A 53 5.57 0.62 -0.69
CA LEU A 53 5.11 1.65 -1.62
C LEU A 53 4.61 2.90 -0.88
N TRP A 54 3.87 2.77 0.23
CA TRP A 54 3.51 3.91 1.07
C TRP A 54 4.74 4.62 1.63
N GLN A 55 5.73 3.85 2.07
CA GLN A 55 7.00 4.41 2.51
C GLN A 55 7.69 5.19 1.39
N ALA A 56 7.77 4.62 0.18
CA ALA A 56 8.37 5.31 -0.96
C ALA A 56 7.58 6.56 -1.36
N ALA A 57 6.25 6.50 -1.37
CA ALA A 57 5.39 7.64 -1.65
C ALA A 57 5.66 8.79 -0.68
N LYS A 58 5.76 8.48 0.62
CA LYS A 58 6.13 9.48 1.64
C LYS A 58 7.55 10.02 1.44
N ARG A 59 8.53 9.13 1.23
CA ARG A 59 9.96 9.46 1.09
C ARG A 59 10.25 10.38 -0.09
N TYR A 60 9.51 10.23 -1.18
CA TYR A 60 9.67 10.97 -2.43
C TYR A 60 8.54 11.99 -2.68
N SER A 61 7.68 12.26 -1.69
CA SER A 61 6.54 13.18 -1.79
C SER A 61 5.66 12.93 -3.02
N LEU A 62 5.36 11.67 -3.31
CA LEU A 62 4.59 11.26 -4.49
C LEU A 62 3.10 11.48 -4.26
N ASN A 63 2.42 11.93 -5.29
CA ASN A 63 0.99 12.25 -5.29
C ASN A 63 0.17 11.29 -6.18
N SER A 64 0.65 10.07 -6.38
CA SER A 64 -0.11 9.03 -7.09
C SER A 64 0.00 7.68 -6.39
N ASN A 65 -1.12 6.97 -6.28
CA ASN A 65 -1.13 5.59 -5.81
C ASN A 65 -0.86 4.58 -6.92
N ARG A 66 -0.59 5.04 -8.16
CA ARG A 66 -0.41 4.20 -9.33
C ARG A 66 1.05 3.95 -9.67
N TRP A 67 1.37 2.70 -9.95
CA TRP A 67 2.74 2.22 -10.19
C TRP A 67 2.82 1.37 -11.45
N LEU A 68 3.92 1.49 -12.17
CA LEU A 68 4.24 0.73 -13.38
C LEU A 68 5.46 -0.15 -13.16
N THR A 69 5.52 -1.30 -13.80
CA THR A 69 6.80 -1.98 -14.01
C THR A 69 7.63 -1.24 -15.07
N GLY A 70 8.92 -1.53 -15.13
CA GLY A 70 9.78 -0.97 -16.18
C GLY A 70 9.35 -1.40 -17.59
N ASP A 71 8.73 -2.56 -17.74
CA ASP A 71 8.23 -3.07 -19.01
C ASP A 71 6.97 -2.31 -19.43
N ASP A 72 6.05 -2.09 -18.49
CA ASP A 72 4.83 -1.30 -18.73
C ASP A 72 5.18 0.14 -19.13
N LEU A 73 6.17 0.75 -18.47
CA LEU A 73 6.61 2.11 -18.79
C LEU A 73 7.11 2.19 -20.25
N ARG A 74 7.94 1.23 -20.68
CA ARG A 74 8.43 1.18 -22.06
C ARG A 74 7.31 0.93 -23.05
N GLN A 75 6.36 0.04 -22.72
CA GLN A 75 5.20 -0.24 -23.58
C GLN A 75 4.28 0.99 -23.72
N ALA A 76 4.16 1.79 -22.67
CA ALA A 76 3.40 3.05 -22.69
C ALA A 76 4.14 4.19 -23.41
N GLY A 77 5.39 3.99 -23.85
CA GLY A 77 6.21 5.01 -24.51
C GLY A 77 6.80 6.06 -23.56
N GLY A 78 6.67 5.86 -22.24
CA GLY A 78 7.16 6.78 -21.24
C GLY A 78 8.61 6.54 -20.84
N THR A 79 9.20 7.53 -20.18
CA THR A 79 10.55 7.48 -19.62
C THR A 79 10.54 7.88 -18.14
N VAL A 80 11.57 7.48 -17.41
CA VAL A 80 11.76 7.93 -16.02
C VAL A 80 12.43 9.29 -16.07
N ILE A 81 11.89 10.25 -15.31
CA ILE A 81 12.48 11.59 -15.19
C ILE A 81 13.91 11.46 -14.65
N PRO A 82 14.92 12.14 -15.23
CA PRO A 82 16.30 12.05 -14.77
C PRO A 82 16.45 12.30 -13.27
N GLY A 83 17.17 11.41 -12.58
CA GLY A 83 17.39 11.47 -11.13
C GLY A 83 16.34 10.76 -10.28
N GLN A 84 15.16 10.44 -10.84
CA GLN A 84 14.17 9.63 -10.15
C GLN A 84 14.59 8.16 -10.08
N LYS A 85 14.15 7.47 -9.03
CA LYS A 85 14.55 6.07 -8.76
C LYS A 85 13.31 5.17 -8.59
N PRO A 86 13.33 3.96 -9.19
CA PRO A 86 12.29 2.97 -8.96
C PRO A 86 12.37 2.39 -7.55
N VAL A 87 11.25 1.84 -7.10
CA VAL A 87 11.08 1.15 -5.82
C VAL A 87 11.18 -0.35 -6.04
N THR A 88 11.92 -1.03 -5.16
CA THR A 88 12.06 -2.48 -5.18
C THR A 88 10.99 -3.12 -4.30
N LEU A 89 10.25 -4.08 -4.85
CA LEU A 89 9.18 -4.85 -4.22
C LEU A 89 9.53 -6.33 -4.16
N VAL A 90 8.76 -7.07 -3.37
CA VAL A 90 8.85 -8.53 -3.23
C VAL A 90 7.75 -9.18 -4.08
N ARG A 91 8.11 -10.19 -4.86
CA ARG A 91 7.17 -10.96 -5.68
C ARG A 91 7.37 -12.45 -5.45
N TYR A 92 6.27 -13.17 -5.24
CA TYR A 92 6.27 -14.62 -5.12
C TYR A 92 5.67 -15.27 -6.38
N ARG A 93 6.45 -16.15 -7.04
CA ARG A 93 6.00 -17.05 -8.13
C ARG A 93 6.92 -18.24 -8.27
N PRO A 94 6.45 -19.48 -8.04
CA PRO A 94 6.56 -20.25 -6.78
C PRO A 94 7.86 -20.10 -5.94
N ALA A 95 8.73 -19.15 -6.25
CA ALA A 95 9.87 -18.72 -5.45
C ALA A 95 9.80 -17.20 -5.22
N LEU A 96 10.49 -16.73 -4.18
CA LEU A 96 10.61 -15.30 -3.91
C LEU A 96 11.60 -14.64 -4.86
N SER A 97 11.26 -13.43 -5.29
CA SER A 97 12.07 -12.60 -6.17
C SER A 97 11.84 -11.13 -5.84
N LEU A 98 12.76 -10.28 -6.30
CA LEU A 98 12.58 -8.83 -6.25
C LEU A 98 12.13 -8.33 -7.62
N MET A 99 11.28 -7.31 -7.62
CA MET A 99 10.90 -6.59 -8.85
C MET A 99 10.96 -5.09 -8.62
N LYS A 100 11.13 -4.32 -9.69
CA LYS A 100 11.17 -2.86 -9.62
C LYS A 100 9.88 -2.29 -10.21
N VAL A 101 9.32 -1.30 -9.52
CA VAL A 101 8.22 -0.50 -10.01
C VAL A 101 8.56 0.99 -9.90
N ILE A 102 7.90 1.82 -10.69
CA ILE A 102 8.08 3.27 -10.71
C ILE A 102 6.71 3.93 -10.62
N ASN A 103 6.62 5.02 -9.88
CA ASN A 103 5.37 5.75 -9.74
C ASN A 103 5.12 6.63 -10.97
N LEU A 104 3.84 6.84 -11.34
CA LEU A 104 3.50 7.71 -12.47
C LEU A 104 4.05 9.14 -12.31
N ALA A 105 4.10 9.66 -11.07
CA ALA A 105 4.64 11.00 -10.78
C ALA A 105 6.16 11.13 -11.01
N GLN A 106 6.85 10.01 -11.28
CA GLN A 106 8.29 9.96 -11.56
C GLN A 106 8.60 9.72 -13.04
N CYS A 107 7.57 9.72 -13.89
CA CYS A 107 7.65 9.41 -15.30
C CYS A 107 7.20 10.60 -16.16
N GLU A 108 7.68 10.65 -17.38
CA GLU A 108 7.28 11.60 -18.42
C GLU A 108 6.94 10.84 -19.71
N GLY A 109 6.24 11.49 -20.65
CA GLY A 109 5.84 10.88 -21.92
C GLY A 109 4.77 9.78 -21.79
N LEU A 110 4.03 9.74 -20.68
CA LEU A 110 2.91 8.83 -20.48
C LEU A 110 1.64 9.33 -21.19
N PRO A 111 0.78 8.42 -21.70
CA PRO A 111 -0.54 8.79 -22.24
C PRO A 111 -1.43 9.47 -21.20
N ASP A 112 -2.35 10.35 -21.64
CA ASP A 112 -3.30 11.05 -20.77
C ASP A 112 -4.24 10.12 -19.97
N ALA A 113 -4.42 8.88 -20.43
CA ALA A 113 -5.16 7.88 -19.66
C ALA A 113 -4.42 7.42 -18.38
N LEU A 114 -3.10 7.64 -18.30
CA LEU A 114 -2.23 7.27 -17.18
C LEU A 114 -1.73 8.50 -16.43
N GLN A 115 -2.63 9.45 -16.17
CA GLN A 115 -2.29 10.62 -15.37
C GLN A 115 -2.09 10.23 -13.89
N PRO A 116 -1.09 10.81 -13.20
CA PRO A 116 -0.91 10.64 -11.76
C PRO A 116 -2.19 11.06 -11.02
N GLY A 117 -2.66 10.24 -10.10
CA GLY A 117 -3.84 10.54 -9.31
C GLY A 117 -3.74 9.98 -7.91
N TRP A 118 -4.07 10.80 -6.92
CA TRP A 118 -4.24 10.38 -5.54
C TRP A 118 -5.73 10.44 -5.20
N PRO A 119 -6.43 9.30 -5.06
CA PRO A 119 -7.81 9.37 -4.63
C PRO A 119 -7.83 9.89 -3.20
N LEU A 120 -8.63 10.93 -2.97
CA LEU A 120 -8.84 11.47 -1.64
C LEU A 120 -9.47 10.37 -0.76
N PRO A 121 -8.96 10.13 0.46
CA PRO A 121 -9.61 9.20 1.35
C PRO A 121 -11.06 9.67 1.61
N PRO A 122 -12.02 8.74 1.73
CA PRO A 122 -13.37 9.11 2.11
C PRO A 122 -13.33 9.81 3.47
N GLN A 123 -14.15 10.85 3.64
CA GLN A 123 -14.25 11.53 4.94
C GLN A 123 -14.75 10.54 6.00
N PRO A 124 -14.10 10.47 7.18
CA PRO A 124 -14.57 9.61 8.26
C PRO A 124 -16.03 9.93 8.60
N ALA A 125 -16.90 8.95 8.46
CA ALA A 125 -18.30 9.12 8.80
C ALA A 125 -18.48 8.97 10.31
N ALA A 126 -19.13 9.94 10.95
CA ALA A 126 -19.38 9.94 12.39
C ALA A 126 -20.51 9.00 12.84
N ASN A 127 -21.06 8.17 11.93
CA ASN A 127 -22.20 7.30 12.23
C ASN A 127 -21.83 5.81 12.11
N ARG A 128 -22.42 5.01 13.01
CA ARG A 128 -22.27 3.54 13.02
C ARG A 128 -22.95 2.87 11.82
N GLY A 129 -23.88 3.55 11.16
CA GLY A 129 -24.58 3.06 9.97
C GLY A 129 -23.63 2.69 8.83
N VAL A 130 -22.50 3.40 8.71
CA VAL A 130 -21.51 3.15 7.64
C VAL A 130 -20.87 1.77 7.72
N ILE A 131 -20.72 1.19 8.91
CA ILE A 131 -20.16 -0.16 9.07
C ILE A 131 -21.22 -1.26 9.07
N SER A 132 -22.51 -0.92 9.04
CA SER A 132 -23.60 -1.92 9.13
C SER A 132 -23.49 -2.98 8.05
N SER A 133 -23.30 -2.56 6.80
CA SER A 133 -23.15 -3.47 5.65
C SER A 133 -21.92 -4.36 5.79
N LEU A 134 -20.81 -3.81 6.29
CA LEU A 134 -19.59 -4.58 6.55
C LEU A 134 -19.82 -5.63 7.66
N VAL A 135 -20.42 -5.23 8.77
CA VAL A 135 -20.71 -6.12 9.91
C VAL A 135 -21.64 -7.25 9.45
N THR A 136 -22.75 -6.92 8.79
CA THR A 136 -23.69 -7.91 8.25
C THR A 136 -23.02 -8.85 7.25
N ALA A 137 -22.24 -8.34 6.30
CA ALA A 137 -21.56 -9.17 5.30
C ALA A 137 -20.45 -10.05 5.90
N SER A 138 -19.77 -9.55 6.95
CA SER A 138 -18.68 -10.29 7.60
C SER A 138 -19.17 -11.47 8.44
N GLY A 139 -20.41 -11.44 8.91
CA GLY A 139 -20.95 -12.40 9.87
C GLY A 139 -20.29 -12.35 11.27
N ILE A 140 -19.36 -11.40 11.49
CA ILE A 140 -18.65 -11.25 12.76
C ILE A 140 -19.59 -10.61 13.79
N PRO A 141 -19.79 -11.22 14.97
CA PRO A 141 -20.58 -10.60 16.03
C PRO A 141 -19.89 -9.32 16.54
N VAL A 142 -20.58 -8.19 16.44
CA VAL A 142 -20.14 -6.90 16.96
C VAL A 142 -21.11 -6.40 18.03
N VAL A 143 -20.61 -6.17 19.24
CA VAL A 143 -21.40 -5.70 20.39
C VAL A 143 -20.93 -4.31 20.81
N PHE A 144 -21.88 -3.38 20.94
CA PHE A 144 -21.59 -2.04 21.44
C PHE A 144 -21.80 -1.98 22.95
N ARG A 145 -20.76 -1.54 23.69
CA ARG A 145 -20.79 -1.38 25.15
C ARG A 145 -20.12 -0.07 25.55
N GLU A 146 -20.88 0.81 26.19
CA GLU A 146 -20.34 2.05 26.75
C GLU A 146 -19.21 1.77 27.76
N GLY A 147 -18.23 2.68 27.83
CA GLY A 147 -17.10 2.58 28.75
C GLY A 147 -16.07 1.50 28.40
N THR A 148 -16.22 0.80 27.28
CA THR A 148 -15.28 -0.25 26.84
C THR A 148 -14.37 0.27 25.72
N ARG A 149 -13.09 -0.12 25.73
CA ARG A 149 -12.20 0.16 24.59
C ARG A 149 -12.49 -0.82 23.45
N PRO A 150 -12.30 -0.44 22.17
CA PRO A 150 -12.37 -1.38 21.05
C PRO A 150 -11.50 -2.60 21.30
N VAL A 151 -12.09 -3.80 21.29
CA VAL A 151 -11.36 -5.04 21.62
C VAL A 151 -11.99 -6.25 20.92
N TYR A 152 -11.14 -7.17 20.45
CA TYR A 152 -11.57 -8.50 20.03
C TYR A 152 -11.53 -9.46 21.24
N ARG A 153 -12.60 -10.23 21.46
CA ARG A 153 -12.78 -11.19 22.57
C ARG A 153 -12.70 -12.63 22.05
N PRO A 154 -11.53 -13.28 22.05
CA PRO A 154 -11.34 -14.58 21.40
C PRO A 154 -12.23 -15.69 21.98
N LEU A 155 -12.40 -15.73 23.30
CA LEU A 155 -13.21 -16.75 23.97
C LEU A 155 -14.67 -16.77 23.47
N HIS A 156 -15.18 -15.63 23.03
CA HIS A 156 -16.55 -15.48 22.56
C HIS A 156 -16.64 -15.18 21.06
N ASP A 157 -15.51 -15.20 20.36
CA ASP A 157 -15.37 -14.87 18.93
C ASP A 157 -16.18 -13.62 18.50
N ARG A 158 -15.97 -12.50 19.21
CA ARG A 158 -16.69 -11.25 18.95
C ARG A 158 -15.82 -10.01 19.08
N ILE A 159 -16.25 -8.93 18.45
CA ILE A 159 -15.68 -7.59 18.62
C ILE A 159 -16.57 -6.78 19.58
N GLU A 160 -15.97 -6.10 20.54
CA GLU A 160 -16.63 -5.14 21.42
C GLU A 160 -16.15 -3.72 21.08
N LEU A 161 -17.10 -2.80 20.85
CA LEU A 161 -16.84 -1.39 20.51
C LEU A 161 -17.55 -0.46 21.52
N PRO A 162 -17.03 0.75 21.79
CA PRO A 162 -17.73 1.76 22.58
C PRO A 162 -19.01 2.25 21.89
#